data_AF-A0A925C8V9-F1
#
_entry.id   AF-A0A925C8V9-F1
#
_cell.length_a   1.000
_cell.length_b   1.000
_cell.length_c   1.000
_cell.angle_alpha   90.00
_cell.angle_beta   90.00
_cell.angle_gamma   90.00
#
_symmetry.space_group_name_H-M   'P 1'
#
loop_
_entity.id
_entity.type
_entity.pdbx_description
1 polymer ?
#
loop_
_entity_poly.entity_id
_entity_poly.type
_entity_poly.pdbx_seq_one_letter_code
_entity_poly.pdbx_strand_id
1 'polypeptide(L)'
;MDFSSGSFWLSVLQIVWIDILLSGDNAVVIALAVRSLPEHQRRTGILLGAGTAIGLRIAFALVISYLLAVPFLRIIGGGLLFWIAVKLIKGEEEEEAQVGT
;
A
#
# COMPACT_ATOMS: atom_id res chain seq x y z
N MET A 1 -18.94 20.79 4.35
CA MET A 1 -17.79 20.34 3.55
C MET A 1 -17.67 21.29 2.38
N ASP A 2 -16.67 22.16 2.38
CA ASP A 2 -16.48 23.12 1.28
C ASP A 2 -15.74 22.45 0.13
N PHE A 3 -16.49 21.84 -0.78
CA PHE A 3 -15.98 21.14 -1.97
C PHE A 3 -15.28 22.06 -3.00
N SER A 4 -15.35 23.38 -2.80
CA SER A 4 -14.67 24.39 -3.63
C SER A 4 -13.38 24.94 -3.00
N SER A 5 -12.97 24.43 -1.83
CA SER A 5 -11.72 24.84 -1.19
C SER A 5 -10.51 24.19 -1.86
N GLY A 6 -9.48 24.97 -2.19
CA GLY A 6 -8.24 24.45 -2.78
C GLY A 6 -7.55 23.41 -1.89
N SER A 7 -7.70 23.53 -0.57
CA SER A 7 -7.20 22.56 0.41
C SER A 7 -7.84 21.17 0.28
N PHE A 8 -9.14 21.07 -0.03
CA PHE A 8 -9.80 19.79 -0.25
C PHE A 8 -9.19 19.03 -1.44
N TRP A 9 -9.05 19.72 -2.57
CA TRP A 9 -8.43 19.13 -3.77
C TRP A 9 -6.96 18.77 -3.55
N LEU A 10 -6.22 19.58 -2.79
CA LEU A 10 -4.84 19.28 -2.41
C LEU A 10 -4.74 18.03 -1.52
N SER A 11 -5.61 17.89 -0.52
CA SER A 11 -5.64 16.69 0.35
C SER A 11 -6.02 15.43 -0.43
N VAL A 12 -7.00 15.51 -1.33
CA VAL A 12 -7.38 14.39 -2.20
C VAL A 12 -6.20 14.01 -3.10
N LEU A 13 -5.55 14.99 -3.72
CA LEU A 13 -4.40 14.75 -4.58
C LEU A 13 -3.25 14.10 -3.81
N GLN A 14 -2.97 14.54 -2.58
CA GLN A 14 -1.95 13.95 -1.72
C GLN A 14 -2.25 12.48 -1.39
N ILE A 15 -3.50 12.14 -1.06
CA ILE A 15 -3.90 10.75 -0.78
C ILE A 15 -3.71 9.89 -2.04
N VAL A 16 -4.18 10.36 -3.20
CA VAL A 16 -3.99 9.67 -4.48
C VAL A 16 -2.50 9.47 -4.77
N TRP A 17 -1.66 10.47 -4.48
CA TRP A 17 -0.22 10.39 -4.68
C TRP A 17 0.44 9.31 -3.81
N ILE A 18 0.08 9.26 -2.52
CA ILE A 18 0.55 8.23 -1.59
C ILE A 18 0.06 6.85 -2.02
N ASP A 19 -1.21 6.73 -2.41
CA ASP A 19 -1.80 5.46 -2.84
C ASP A 19 -1.13 4.90 -4.11
N ILE A 20 -0.74 5.76 -5.05
CA ILE A 20 0.01 5.38 -6.26
C ILE A 20 1.41 4.91 -5.86
N LEU A 21 2.12 5.65 -5.00
CA LEU A 21 3.46 5.29 -4.53
C LEU A 21 3.46 3.92 -3.82
N LEU A 22 2.45 3.68 -2.97
CA LEU A 22 2.24 2.40 -2.28
C LEU A 22 1.57 1.31 -3.12
N SER A 23 1.08 1.60 -4.33
CA SER A 23 0.38 0.60 -5.17
C SER A 23 1.33 -0.17 -6.08
N GLY A 24 2.58 0.29 -6.23
CA GLY A 24 3.53 -0.30 -7.17
C GLY A 24 3.80 -1.78 -6.89
N ASP A 25 4.08 -2.13 -5.63
CA ASP A 25 4.28 -3.50 -5.17
C ASP A 25 3.00 -4.35 -5.30
N ASN A 26 1.87 -3.79 -4.89
CA ASN A 26 0.59 -4.48 -4.86
C ASN A 26 0.08 -4.84 -6.27
N ALA A 27 0.29 -3.98 -7.26
CA ALA A 27 -0.08 -4.24 -8.65
C ALA A 27 0.80 -5.34 -9.28
N VAL A 28 2.09 -5.37 -8.95
CA VAL A 28 3.04 -6.38 -9.45
C VAL A 28 2.71 -7.76 -8.89
N VAL A 29 2.40 -7.89 -7.59
CA VAL A 29 2.02 -9.17 -6.99
C VAL A 29 0.74 -9.72 -7.62
N ILE A 30 -0.27 -8.87 -7.84
CA ILE A 30 -1.50 -9.28 -8.53
C ILE A 30 -1.18 -9.76 -9.94
N ALA A 31 -0.42 -8.97 -10.73
CA ALA A 31 -0.04 -9.33 -12.09
C ALA A 31 0.72 -10.66 -12.18
N LEU A 32 1.64 -10.91 -11.24
CA LEU A 32 2.39 -12.16 -11.14
C LEU A 32 1.47 -13.34 -10.76
N ALA A 33 0.54 -13.15 -9.83
CA ALA A 33 -0.41 -14.19 -9.41
C ALA A 33 -1.34 -14.62 -10.55
N VAL A 34 -1.78 -13.68 -11.40
CA VAL A 34 -2.69 -14.00 -12.51
C VAL A 34 -1.95 -14.40 -13.80
N ARG A 35 -0.61 -14.32 -13.85
CA ARG A 35 0.17 -14.57 -15.08
C ARG A 35 0.04 -16.01 -15.61
N SER A 36 -0.25 -16.96 -14.73
CA SER A 36 -0.39 -18.39 -15.05
C SER A 36 -1.79 -18.78 -15.52
N LEU A 37 -2.75 -17.83 -15.55
CA LEU A 37 -4.12 -18.10 -15.98
C LEU A 37 -4.31 -17.86 -17.50
N PRO A 38 -5.21 -18.62 -18.16
CA PRO A 38 -5.56 -18.42 -19.57
C PRO A 38 -6.00 -16.98 -19.84
N GLU A 39 -5.65 -16.41 -21.01
CA GLU A 39 -5.89 -15.00 -21.32
C GLU A 39 -7.33 -14.53 -21.10
N HIS A 40 -8.30 -15.40 -21.34
CA HIS A 40 -9.72 -15.13 -21.11
C HIS A 40 -10.08 -14.94 -19.63
N GLN A 41 -9.44 -15.68 -18.72
CA GLN A 41 -9.69 -15.59 -17.27
C GLN A 41 -8.77 -14.60 -16.56
N ARG A 42 -7.64 -14.23 -17.19
CA ARG A 42 -6.67 -13.29 -16.62
C ARG A 42 -7.28 -11.94 -16.29
N ARG A 43 -8.16 -11.43 -17.16
CA ARG A 43 -8.86 -10.15 -16.92
C ARG A 43 -9.76 -10.22 -15.70
N THR A 44 -10.53 -11.29 -15.57
CA THR A 44 -11.41 -11.50 -14.40
C THR A 44 -10.59 -11.68 -13.12
N GLY A 45 -9.50 -12.45 -13.17
CA GLY A 45 -8.60 -12.61 -12.02
C GLY A 45 -7.97 -11.29 -11.57
N ILE A 46 -7.54 -10.44 -12.50
CA ILE A 46 -7.05 -9.10 -12.18
C ILE A 46 -8.17 -8.23 -11.60
N LEU A 47 -9.38 -8.25 -12.19
CA LEU A 47 -10.50 -7.43 -11.72
C LEU A 47 -10.94 -7.82 -10.31
N LEU A 48 -11.02 -9.12 -10.03
CA LEU A 48 -11.44 -9.67 -8.74
C LEU A 48 -10.34 -9.50 -7.68
N GLY A 49 -9.07 -9.69 -8.09
CA GLY A 49 -7.90 -9.42 -7.24
C GLY A 49 -7.77 -7.94 -6.88
N ALA A 50 -7.83 -7.05 -7.87
CA ALA A 50 -7.78 -5.60 -7.66
C ALA A 50 -8.98 -5.11 -6.84
N GLY A 51 -10.20 -5.60 -7.13
CA GLY A 51 -11.40 -5.25 -6.37
C GLY A 51 -11.29 -5.65 -4.89
N THR A 52 -10.78 -6.86 -4.62
CA THR A 52 -10.55 -7.33 -3.24
C THR A 52 -9.43 -6.54 -2.56
N ALA A 53 -8.33 -6.27 -3.26
CA ALA A 53 -7.20 -5.50 -2.73
C ALA A 53 -7.60 -4.06 -2.36
N ILE A 54 -8.36 -3.38 -3.23
CA ILE A 54 -8.89 -2.04 -2.95
C ILE A 54 -9.88 -2.08 -1.79
N GLY A 55 -10.78 -3.07 -1.76
CA GLY A 55 -11.73 -3.26 -0.66
C GLY A 55 -11.04 -3.44 0.69
N LEU A 56 -10.01 -4.29 0.75
CA LEU A 56 -9.18 -4.49 1.94
C LEU A 56 -8.43 -3.21 2.32
N ARG A 57 -7.91 -2.45 1.35
CA ARG A 57 -7.29 -1.14 1.60
C ARG A 57 -8.24 -0.19 2.30
N ILE A 58 -9.47 -0.05 1.80
CA ILE A 58 -10.48 0.83 2.39
C ILE A 58 -10.83 0.34 3.80
N ALA A 59 -11.05 -0.97 3.97
CA ALA A 59 -11.34 -1.55 5.28
C ALA A 59 -10.23 -1.28 6.29
N PHE A 60 -8.96 -1.52 5.93
CA PHE A 60 -7.83 -1.22 6.80
C PHE A 60 -7.64 0.26 7.04
N ALA A 61 -7.81 1.12 6.03
CA ALA A 61 -7.73 2.57 6.21
C ALA A 61 -8.78 3.06 7.22
N LEU A 62 -10.00 2.52 7.21
CA LEU A 62 -11.03 2.84 8.19
C LEU A 62 -10.65 2.36 9.60
N VAL A 63 -10.16 1.12 9.73
CA VAL A 63 -9.69 0.57 11.01
C VAL A 63 -8.53 1.38 11.56
N ILE A 64 -7.53 1.68 10.74
CA ILE A 64 -6.34 2.47 11.07
C ILE A 64 -6.74 3.89 11.45
N SER A 65 -7.65 4.52 10.70
CA SER A 65 -8.19 5.85 11.02
C SER A 65 -8.82 5.89 12.41
N TYR A 66 -9.60 4.85 12.75
CA TYR A 66 -10.15 4.68 14.10
C TYR A 66 -9.08 4.49 15.17
N LEU A 67 -8.08 3.63 14.91
CA LEU A 67 -6.96 3.39 15.83
C LEU A 67 -6.10 4.64 16.04
N LEU A 68 -5.86 5.43 15.00
CA LEU A 68 -5.13 6.70 15.06
C LEU A 68 -5.94 7.79 15.76
N ALA A 69 -7.22 7.62 16.09
CA ALA A 69 -7.90 8.57 16.97
C ALA A 69 -7.24 8.64 18.36
N VAL A 70 -6.49 7.59 18.75
CA VAL A 70 -5.69 7.58 19.98
C VAL A 70 -4.35 8.29 19.73
N PRO A 71 -4.06 9.42 20.44
CA PRO A 71 -2.91 10.29 20.13
C PRO A 71 -1.55 9.60 20.31
N PHE A 72 -1.41 8.73 21.31
CA PHE A 72 -0.15 7.98 21.53
C PHE A 72 0.12 6.94 20.43
N LEU A 73 -0.93 6.40 19.83
CA LEU A 73 -0.82 5.34 18.82
C LEU A 73 -0.27 5.89 17.50
N ARG A 74 -0.53 7.17 17.19
CA ARG A 74 0.07 7.88 16.03
C ARG A 74 1.59 7.94 16.11
N ILE A 75 2.13 8.30 17.29
CA ILE A 75 3.57 8.46 17.49
C ILE A 75 4.27 7.10 17.41
N ILE A 76 3.73 6.10 18.09
CA ILE A 76 4.28 4.73 18.07
C ILE A 76 4.20 4.14 16.65
N GLY A 77 3.07 4.31 15.96
CA GLY A 77 2.88 3.86 14.58
C GLY A 77 3.86 4.50 13.60
N GLY A 78 4.07 5.82 13.70
CA GLY A 78 5.07 6.51 12.89
C GLY A 78 6.50 6.04 13.16
N GLY A 79 6.86 5.80 14.43
CA GLY A 79 8.16 5.25 14.80
C GLY A 79 8.39 3.83 14.29
N LEU A 80 7.37 2.96 14.36
CA LEU A 80 7.42 1.60 13.81
C LEU A 80 7.60 1.61 12.29
N LEU A 81 6.86 2.47 11.57
CA LEU A 81 7.01 2.60 10.12
C LEU A 81 8.41 3.08 9.73
N PHE A 82 8.95 4.06 10.46
CA PHE A 82 10.33 4.53 10.26
C PHE A 82 11.34 3.40 10.48
N TRP A 83 11.16 2.61 11.53
CA TRP A 83 12.03 1.46 11.80
C TRP A 83 11.95 0.39 10.71
N ILE A 84 10.74 0.05 10.22
CA ILE A 84 10.55 -0.87 9.10
C ILE A 84 11.24 -0.34 7.84
N ALA A 85 11.11 0.95 7.53
CA ALA A 85 11.76 1.55 6.38
C ALA A 85 13.29 1.44 6.45
N VAL A 86 13.91 1.74 7.60
CA VAL A 86 15.36 1.57 7.81
C VAL A 86 15.76 0.10 7.73
N LYS A 87 14.96 -0.81 8.29
CA LYS A 87 15.23 -2.25 8.26
C LYS A 87 15.14 -2.81 6.84
N LEU A 88 14.18 -2.37 6.03
CA LEU A 88 14.02 -2.82 4.65
C LEU A 88 15.25 -2.46 3.81
N ILE A 89 15.68 -1.20 3.89
CA ILE A 89 16.90 -0.71 3.20
C ILE A 89 18.15 -1.50 3.62
N LYS A 90 18.26 -1.87 4.89
CA LYS A 90 19.40 -2.66 5.40
C LYS A 90 19.30 -4.17 5.11
N GLY A 91 18.08 -4.72 5.07
CA GLY A 91 17.84 -6.15 4.85
C GLY A 91 18.10 -6.59 3.41
N GLU A 92 17.95 -5.68 2.45
CA GLU A 92 18.32 -5.91 1.05
C GLU A 92 19.84 -6.13 0.88
N GLU A 93 20.68 -5.60 1.77
CA GLU A 93 22.14 -5.79 1.74
C GLU A 93 22.59 -7.16 2.29
N GLU A 94 21.78 -7.81 3.14
CA GLU A 94 22.13 -9.09 3.78
C GLU A 94 21.74 -10.33 2.92
N GLU A 95 20.70 -10.24 2.09
CA GLU A 95 20.30 -11.32 1.17
C GLU A 95 21.24 -11.48 -0.04
N GLU A 96 21.86 -10.40 -0.53
CA GLU A 96 22.84 -10.48 -1.63
C GLU A 96 24.21 -11.03 -1.18
N ALA A 97 24.60 -10.81 0.07
CA ALA A 97 25.90 -11.23 0.60
C ALA A 97 26.01 -12.76 0.85
N GLN A 98 24.91 -13.51 0.79
CA GLN A 98 24.87 -14.95 1.12
C GLN A 98 24.70 -15.87 -0.10
N VAL A 99 24.47 -15.33 -1.30
CA VAL A 99 24.31 -16.11 -2.55
C VAL A 99 25.59 -16.13 -3.40
N GLY A 100 26.64 -15.41 -2.99
CA GLY A 100 27.89 -15.24 -3.74
C GLY A 100 29.12 -16.04 -3.24
N THR A 101 28.97 -17.30 -2.83
CA THR A 101 30.11 -18.22 -2.64
C THR A 101 29.83 -19.61 -3.18
#